data_AF-A0A2H0P970-F1
#
_entry.id   AF-A0A2H0P970-F1
#
_cell.length_a   1.000
_cell.length_b   1.000
_cell.length_c   1.000
_cell.angle_alpha   90.00
_cell.angle_beta   90.00
_cell.angle_gamma   90.00
#
_symmetry.space_group_name_H-M   'P 1'
#
loop_
_entity.id
_entity.type
_entity.pdbx_description
1 polymer ?
#
loop_
_entity_poly.entity_id
_entity_poly.type
_entity_poly.pdbx_seq_one_letter_code
_entity_poly.pdbx_strand_id
1 'polypeptide(L)'
;MSKPKPDYFPLIAGATLYYVHVDYSQSEPEVTRMIRRVVSITQDGDTLRAQVTKQWGAAAPQAQELRVDGKGAWAGNNLEIRFPLKPGDSWDVADDPYYKRMILSTKATARTIVKDFTGCLEVGFTNEDTDSGSRFYAPGLGLVREEWAGESRNSVLSLADWRIPRQEKTLKRQLTTKRLMLSAKARATLDA
;
A
#
# COMPACT_ATOMS: atom_id res chain seq x y z
N MET A 1 -2.60 20.09 -19.12
CA MET A 1 -3.13 19.08 -18.17
C MET A 1 -1.96 18.44 -17.46
N SER A 2 -1.82 18.62 -16.14
CA SER A 2 -0.79 17.92 -15.37
C SER A 2 -1.07 16.41 -15.38
N LYS A 3 -0.07 15.58 -15.67
CA LYS A 3 -0.20 14.12 -15.55
C LYS A 3 -0.63 13.79 -14.10
N PRO A 4 -1.57 12.84 -13.89
CA PRO A 4 -1.92 12.40 -12.55
C PRO A 4 -0.66 11.89 -11.84
N LYS A 5 -0.49 12.26 -10.57
CA LYS A 5 0.64 11.79 -9.76
C LYS A 5 0.54 10.25 -9.63
N PRO A 6 1.65 9.51 -9.72
CA PRO A 6 1.62 8.06 -9.54
C PRO A 6 1.15 7.71 -8.12
N ASP A 7 0.22 6.77 -8.01
CA ASP A 7 -0.28 6.28 -6.73
C ASP A 7 0.49 5.03 -6.31
N TYR A 8 1.45 5.21 -5.40
CA TYR A 8 2.29 4.14 -4.86
C TYR A 8 1.70 3.45 -3.62
N PHE A 9 0.52 3.87 -3.17
CA PHE A 9 -0.16 3.24 -2.03
C PHE A 9 -1.67 3.14 -2.28
N PRO A 10 -2.08 2.53 -3.40
CA PRO A 10 -3.47 2.54 -3.80
C PRO A 10 -4.29 1.68 -2.85
N LEU A 11 -5.30 2.29 -2.26
CA LEU A 11 -6.32 1.58 -1.50
C LEU A 11 -7.43 1.18 -2.48
N ILE A 12 -7.44 -0.09 -2.88
CA ILE A 12 -8.45 -0.62 -3.82
C ILE A 12 -9.31 -1.66 -3.10
N ALA A 13 -10.60 -1.34 -2.91
CA ALA A 13 -11.52 -2.20 -2.17
C ALA A 13 -11.61 -3.59 -2.82
N GLY A 14 -11.49 -4.63 -1.99
CA GLY A 14 -11.48 -6.03 -2.43
C GLY A 14 -10.18 -6.49 -3.11
N ALA A 15 -9.16 -5.63 -3.24
CA ALA A 15 -7.87 -6.06 -3.75
C ALA A 15 -7.23 -7.09 -2.81
N THR A 16 -6.65 -8.12 -3.40
CA THR A 16 -5.88 -9.15 -2.71
C THR A 16 -4.49 -9.23 -3.32
N LEU A 17 -3.46 -9.12 -2.50
CA LEU A 17 -2.06 -9.23 -2.87
C LEU A 17 -1.48 -10.47 -2.19
N TYR A 18 -0.77 -11.30 -2.96
CA TYR A 18 -0.13 -12.50 -2.49
C TYR A 18 1.38 -12.31 -2.57
N TYR A 19 2.08 -12.67 -1.51
CA TYR A 19 3.53 -12.52 -1.39
C TYR A 19 4.17 -13.85 -1.00
N VAL A 20 5.41 -14.02 -1.41
CA VAL A 20 6.34 -15.02 -0.89
C VAL A 20 7.40 -14.28 -0.10
N HIS A 21 7.60 -14.69 1.14
CA HIS A 21 8.68 -14.27 2.01
C HIS A 21 9.69 -15.39 2.10
N VAL A 22 10.96 -15.06 1.90
CA VAL A 22 12.09 -15.98 2.05
C VAL A 22 13.01 -15.40 3.10
N ASP A 23 13.21 -16.14 4.19
CA ASP A 23 14.14 -15.79 5.26
C ASP A 23 15.43 -16.62 5.11
N TYR A 24 16.56 -15.92 4.98
CA TYR A 24 17.89 -16.49 4.79
C TYR A 24 18.73 -16.45 6.08
N SER A 25 18.13 -16.14 7.23
CA SER A 25 18.85 -16.01 8.50
C SER A 25 19.24 -17.38 9.10
N GLN A 26 18.70 -18.47 8.56
CA GLN A 26 19.02 -19.85 8.95
C GLN A 26 19.85 -20.55 7.87
N SER A 27 20.43 -21.72 8.21
CA SER A 27 21.20 -22.53 7.25
C SER A 27 20.37 -23.00 6.06
N GLU A 28 19.08 -23.20 6.26
CA GLU A 28 18.11 -23.50 5.20
C GLU A 28 17.09 -22.37 5.10
N PRO A 29 16.84 -21.81 3.90
CA PRO A 29 15.89 -20.72 3.75
C PRO A 29 14.47 -21.12 4.14
N GLU A 30 13.82 -20.34 5.00
CA GLU A 30 12.42 -20.52 5.34
C GLU A 30 11.52 -19.79 4.34
N VAL A 31 10.50 -20.47 3.81
CA VAL A 31 9.57 -19.87 2.84
C VAL A 31 8.17 -19.78 3.42
N THR A 32 7.70 -18.55 3.63
CA THR A 32 6.35 -18.27 4.15
C THR A 32 5.54 -17.46 3.15
N ARG A 33 4.26 -17.78 2.99
CA ARG A 33 3.33 -17.00 2.15
C ARG A 33 2.63 -15.94 2.98
N MET A 34 2.46 -14.74 2.42
CA MET A 34 1.65 -13.69 3.02
C MET A 34 0.52 -13.26 2.10
N ILE A 35 -0.69 -13.12 2.64
CA ILE A 35 -1.84 -12.60 1.92
C ILE A 35 -2.26 -11.28 2.56
N ARG A 36 -2.37 -10.21 1.75
CA ARG A 36 -2.94 -8.93 2.16
C ARG A 36 -4.24 -8.67 1.43
N ARG A 37 -5.33 -8.41 2.15
CA ARG A 37 -6.65 -8.11 1.56
C ARG A 37 -7.12 -6.74 2.01
N VAL A 38 -7.58 -5.91 1.07
CA VAL A 38 -8.27 -4.67 1.37
C VAL A 38 -9.76 -4.98 1.57
N VAL A 39 -10.22 -4.90 2.82
CA VAL A 39 -11.57 -5.32 3.21
C VAL A 39 -12.59 -4.23 2.94
N SER A 40 -12.30 -3.01 3.40
CA SER A 40 -13.18 -1.86 3.24
C SER A 40 -12.36 -0.60 3.07
N ILE A 41 -12.99 0.42 2.48
CA ILE A 41 -12.41 1.74 2.29
C ILE A 41 -13.46 2.76 2.71
N THR A 42 -13.02 3.77 3.46
CA THR A 42 -13.82 4.94 3.80
C THR A 42 -13.05 6.19 3.42
N GLN A 43 -13.77 7.24 3.07
CA GLN A 43 -13.19 8.54 2.79
C GLN A 43 -13.80 9.58 3.73
N ASP A 44 -12.94 10.36 4.37
CA ASP A 44 -13.30 11.46 5.25
C ASP A 44 -12.50 12.71 4.83
N GLY A 45 -13.17 13.64 4.17
CA GLY A 45 -12.53 14.76 3.46
C GLY A 45 -11.46 14.27 2.48
N ASP A 46 -10.23 14.75 2.67
CA ASP A 46 -9.06 14.40 1.87
C ASP A 46 -8.32 13.16 2.38
N THR A 47 -8.83 12.51 3.42
CA THR A 47 -8.23 11.30 4.01
C THR A 47 -8.96 10.07 3.51
N LEU A 48 -8.22 9.15 2.89
CA LEU A 48 -8.68 7.81 2.54
C LEU A 48 -8.20 6.83 3.62
N ARG A 49 -9.11 6.02 4.16
CA ARG A 49 -8.79 4.96 5.12
C ARG A 49 -9.18 3.61 4.55
N ALA A 50 -8.40 2.58 4.86
CA ALA A 50 -8.75 1.22 4.51
C ALA A 50 -8.51 0.29 5.69
N GLN A 51 -9.46 -0.63 5.90
CA GLN A 51 -9.22 -1.79 6.75
C GLN A 51 -8.64 -2.90 5.88
N VAL A 52 -7.49 -3.43 6.30
CA VAL A 52 -6.83 -4.53 5.62
C VAL A 52 -6.62 -5.70 6.56
N THR A 53 -6.59 -6.91 6.02
CA THR A 53 -6.12 -8.09 6.75
C THR A 53 -4.80 -8.56 6.17
N LYS A 54 -3.89 -8.99 7.04
CA LYS A 54 -2.63 -9.66 6.71
C LYS A 54 -2.65 -11.06 7.30
N GLN A 55 -2.26 -12.05 6.52
CA GLN A 55 -2.21 -13.44 6.97
C GLN A 55 -0.91 -14.07 6.54
N TRP A 56 -0.15 -14.62 7.49
CA TRP A 56 1.12 -15.31 7.27
C TRP A 56 0.92 -16.83 7.40
N GLY A 57 1.21 -17.59 6.34
CA GLY A 57 1.04 -19.03 6.33
C GLY A 57 -0.35 -19.48 6.83
N ALA A 58 -0.36 -20.35 7.83
CA ALA A 58 -1.57 -20.85 8.48
C ALA A 58 -2.07 -20.00 9.66
N ALA A 59 -1.39 -18.88 9.98
CA ALA A 59 -1.78 -18.03 11.10
C ALA A 59 -3.14 -17.35 10.86
N ALA A 60 -3.78 -16.92 11.95
CA ALA A 60 -5.01 -16.15 11.88
C ALA A 60 -4.78 -14.79 11.18
N PRO A 61 -5.73 -14.30 10.36
CA PRO A 61 -5.61 -12.97 9.77
C PRO A 61 -5.58 -11.87 10.84
N GLN A 62 -4.62 -10.96 10.71
CA GLN A 62 -4.47 -9.77 11.56
C GLN A 62 -5.03 -8.55 10.85
N ALA A 63 -5.90 -7.80 11.51
CA ALA A 63 -6.41 -6.54 11.01
C ALA A 63 -5.36 -5.42 11.12
N GLN A 64 -5.34 -4.53 10.15
CA GLN A 64 -4.53 -3.32 10.16
C GLN A 64 -5.30 -2.21 9.47
N GLU A 65 -5.23 -1.00 10.02
CA GLU A 65 -5.69 0.20 9.32
C GLU A 65 -4.59 0.77 8.44
N LEU A 66 -4.96 1.18 7.24
CA LEU A 66 -4.15 2.00 6.35
C LEU A 66 -4.80 3.36 6.16
N ARG A 67 -3.99 4.39 5.97
CA ARG A 67 -4.47 5.75 5.75
C ARG A 67 -3.63 6.44 4.68
N VAL A 68 -4.25 7.25 3.84
CA VAL A 68 -3.57 8.12 2.86
C VAL A 68 -4.21 9.50 2.95
N ASP A 69 -3.39 10.54 3.03
CA ASP A 69 -3.82 11.95 3.03
C ASP A 69 -2.76 12.81 2.32
N GLY A 70 -2.92 14.14 2.32
CA GLY A 70 -2.00 15.06 1.65
C GLY A 70 -0.54 15.02 2.11
N LYS A 71 -0.24 14.44 3.28
CA LYS A 71 1.10 14.36 3.89
C LYS A 71 1.80 13.01 3.63
N GLY A 72 1.08 11.96 3.24
CA GLY A 72 1.68 10.63 3.10
C GLY A 72 0.72 9.45 3.06
N ALA A 73 1.29 8.26 3.28
CA ALA A 73 0.59 7.01 3.49
C ALA A 73 1.06 6.37 4.81
N TRP A 74 0.13 5.82 5.59
CA TRP A 74 0.38 5.22 6.90
C TRP A 74 -0.16 3.80 6.99
N ALA A 75 0.50 3.00 7.82
CA ALA A 75 0.03 1.72 8.30
C ALA A 75 -0.05 1.74 9.83
N GLY A 76 -1.25 1.82 10.37
CA GLY A 76 -1.47 2.24 11.76
C GLY A 76 -0.92 3.66 11.98
N ASN A 77 -0.08 3.83 13.01
CA ASN A 77 0.57 5.11 13.31
C ASN A 77 1.88 5.33 12.51
N ASN A 78 2.35 4.31 11.79
CA ASN A 78 3.65 4.36 11.12
C ASN A 78 3.54 4.96 9.72
N LEU A 79 4.29 6.05 9.48
CA LEU A 79 4.40 6.70 8.17
C LEU A 79 5.21 5.81 7.22
N GLU A 80 4.53 5.23 6.24
CA GLU A 80 5.10 4.32 5.23
C GLU A 80 5.74 5.07 4.08
N ILE A 81 5.08 6.13 3.61
CA ILE A 81 5.55 6.96 2.50
C ILE A 81 5.25 8.42 2.83
N ARG A 82 6.27 9.27 2.80
CA ARG A 82 6.12 10.72 2.97
C ARG A 82 5.79 11.40 1.64
N PHE A 83 4.88 12.36 1.66
CA PHE A 83 4.62 13.25 0.54
C PHE A 83 5.14 14.67 0.82
N PRO A 84 5.60 15.40 -0.23
CA PRO A 84 5.74 14.97 -1.63
C PRO A 84 6.84 13.93 -1.84
N LEU A 85 6.77 13.18 -2.94
CA LEU A 85 7.74 12.12 -3.25
C LEU A 85 9.04 12.71 -3.80
N LYS A 86 9.96 13.06 -2.91
CA LYS A 86 11.25 13.65 -3.27
C LYS A 86 12.40 12.75 -2.77
N PRO A 87 13.28 12.27 -3.67
CA PRO A 87 14.47 11.54 -3.26
C PRO A 87 15.32 12.32 -2.26
N GLY A 88 15.83 11.62 -1.24
CA GLY A 88 16.55 12.18 -0.10
C GLY A 88 15.67 12.63 1.06
N ASP A 89 14.35 12.75 0.88
CA ASP A 89 13.45 13.05 2.02
C ASP A 89 13.41 11.86 2.96
N SER A 90 13.71 12.13 4.25
CA SER A 90 13.75 11.14 5.31
C SER A 90 12.80 11.48 6.47
N TRP A 91 12.50 10.47 7.28
CA TRP A 91 11.70 10.59 8.50
C TRP A 91 11.98 9.47 9.47
N ASP A 92 11.80 9.76 10.75
CA ASP A 92 11.86 8.77 11.83
C ASP A 92 10.52 8.02 11.90
N VAL A 93 10.56 6.75 12.28
CA VAL A 93 9.37 5.94 12.52
C VAL A 93 8.85 6.23 13.92
N ALA A 94 7.54 6.45 14.03
CA ALA A 94 6.94 7.03 15.23
C ALA A 94 7.18 6.21 16.51
N ASP A 95 7.18 4.89 16.38
CA ASP A 95 7.34 3.96 17.50
C ASP A 95 8.80 3.57 17.76
N ASP A 96 9.74 4.03 16.93
CA ASP A 96 11.17 3.72 17.03
C ASP A 96 12.02 4.85 16.41
N PRO A 97 12.58 5.77 17.22
CA PRO A 97 13.36 6.91 16.73
C PRO A 97 14.69 6.50 16.08
N TYR A 98 15.13 5.27 16.30
CA TYR A 98 16.34 4.72 15.72
C TYR A 98 16.08 4.11 14.35
N TYR A 99 14.82 3.86 14.03
CA TYR A 99 14.38 3.39 12.73
C TYR A 99 14.04 4.56 11.81
N LYS A 100 14.84 4.73 10.76
CA LYS A 100 14.69 5.81 9.77
C LYS A 100 14.24 5.26 8.44
N ARG A 101 13.48 6.06 7.70
CA ARG A 101 13.09 5.82 6.31
C ARG A 101 13.54 6.97 5.43
N MET A 102 13.86 6.68 4.17
CA MET A 102 14.26 7.67 3.18
C MET A 102 13.78 7.28 1.80
N ILE A 103 13.28 8.24 1.02
CA ILE A 103 13.01 8.00 -0.40
C ILE A 103 14.35 7.93 -1.14
N LEU A 104 14.70 6.76 -1.67
CA LEU A 104 15.92 6.57 -2.45
C LEU A 104 15.70 6.93 -3.92
N SER A 105 14.55 6.53 -4.48
CA SER A 105 14.25 6.73 -5.90
C SER A 105 12.75 6.75 -6.17
N THR A 106 12.33 7.48 -7.20
CA THR A 106 10.96 7.46 -7.75
C THR A 106 10.89 6.78 -9.12
N LYS A 107 12.00 6.17 -9.56
CA LYS A 107 12.16 5.53 -10.87
C LYS A 107 12.86 4.17 -10.76
N ALA A 108 12.81 3.56 -9.58
CA ALA A 108 13.46 2.28 -9.35
C ALA A 108 12.82 1.16 -10.18
N THR A 109 13.56 0.07 -10.34
CA THR A 109 13.04 -1.17 -10.89
C THR A 109 13.09 -2.23 -9.80
N ALA A 110 11.95 -2.84 -9.51
CA ALA A 110 11.84 -3.94 -8.57
C ALA A 110 11.63 -5.26 -9.33
N ARG A 111 12.58 -6.17 -9.22
CA ARG A 111 12.44 -7.53 -9.77
C ARG A 111 11.64 -8.37 -8.80
N THR A 112 10.58 -9.04 -9.23
CA THR A 112 9.84 -9.98 -8.38
C THR A 112 9.81 -11.35 -9.04
N ILE A 113 9.31 -12.35 -8.31
CA ILE A 113 9.17 -13.71 -8.87
C ILE A 113 8.16 -13.80 -10.04
N VAL A 114 7.31 -12.78 -10.21
CA VAL A 114 6.30 -12.75 -11.28
C VAL A 114 6.72 -11.90 -12.47
N LYS A 115 7.36 -10.75 -12.24
CA LYS A 115 7.86 -9.85 -13.29
C LYS A 115 8.70 -8.72 -12.71
N ASP A 116 9.31 -7.95 -13.59
CA ASP A 116 9.91 -6.68 -13.22
C ASP A 116 8.87 -5.55 -13.22
N PHE A 117 8.90 -4.72 -12.18
CA PHE A 117 8.11 -3.50 -12.07
C PHE A 117 9.03 -2.29 -12.23
N THR A 118 8.80 -1.48 -13.26
CA THR A 118 9.56 -0.26 -13.53
C THR A 118 8.83 0.98 -13.01
N GLY A 119 9.58 2.04 -12.72
CA GLY A 119 9.01 3.29 -12.22
C GLY A 119 8.53 3.19 -10.76
N CYS A 120 9.11 2.27 -10.00
CA CYS A 120 8.79 2.07 -8.59
C CYS A 120 9.32 3.22 -7.72
N LEU A 121 8.61 3.48 -6.62
CA LEU A 121 9.13 4.23 -5.50
C LEU A 121 9.95 3.26 -4.65
N GLU A 122 11.21 3.61 -4.40
CA GLU A 122 12.09 2.91 -3.48
C GLU A 122 12.23 3.72 -2.20
N VAL A 123 11.88 3.11 -1.09
CA VAL A 123 12.03 3.66 0.26
C VAL A 123 13.03 2.79 1.00
N GLY A 124 14.21 3.33 1.25
CA GLY A 124 15.22 2.71 2.09
C GLY A 124 14.85 2.86 3.57
N PHE A 125 15.30 1.92 4.39
CA PHE A 125 15.19 2.01 5.83
C PHE A 125 16.45 1.49 6.51
N THR A 126 16.71 1.98 7.71
CA THR A 126 17.85 1.59 8.57
C THR A 126 17.43 1.65 10.04
N ASN A 127 17.92 0.74 10.87
CA ASN A 127 17.90 0.85 12.34
C ASN A 127 19.32 1.07 12.90
N GLU A 128 19.44 1.30 14.21
CA GLU A 128 20.74 1.44 14.88
C GLU A 128 21.53 0.12 14.95
N ASP A 129 20.84 -1.01 14.97
CA ASP A 129 21.42 -2.36 15.12
C ASP A 129 21.96 -2.94 13.79
N THR A 130 22.35 -2.08 12.83
CA THR A 130 22.89 -2.42 11.50
C THR A 130 21.94 -3.07 10.49
N ASP A 131 20.69 -3.31 10.85
CA ASP A 131 19.70 -3.77 9.88
C ASP A 131 19.27 -2.61 8.96
N SER A 132 19.27 -2.91 7.68
CA SER A 132 18.86 -1.99 6.63
C SER A 132 18.01 -2.72 5.61
N GLY A 133 17.44 -1.96 4.69
CA GLY A 133 16.67 -2.57 3.62
C GLY A 133 15.96 -1.56 2.75
N SER A 134 15.20 -2.10 1.79
CA SER A 134 14.46 -1.30 0.82
C SER A 134 13.06 -1.85 0.63
N ARG A 135 12.08 -0.95 0.56
CA ARG A 135 10.72 -1.24 0.12
C ARG A 135 10.51 -0.64 -1.26
N PHE A 136 9.97 -1.44 -2.16
CA PHE A 136 9.63 -1.04 -3.51
C PHE A 136 8.12 -1.03 -3.70
N TYR A 137 7.59 0.11 -4.10
CA TYR A 137 6.17 0.30 -4.38
C TYR A 137 5.96 0.56 -5.87
N ALA A 138 5.09 -0.21 -6.51
CA ALA A 138 4.71 -0.01 -7.90
C ALA A 138 3.45 0.87 -8.00
N PRO A 139 3.38 1.81 -8.97
CA PRO A 139 2.19 2.60 -9.21
C PRO A 139 0.96 1.72 -9.49
N GLY A 140 -0.17 2.03 -8.84
CA GLY A 140 -1.43 1.32 -9.03
C GLY A 140 -1.49 -0.06 -8.37
N LEU A 141 -0.44 -0.49 -7.65
CA LEU A 141 -0.43 -1.77 -6.93
C LEU A 141 0.00 -1.67 -5.46
N GLY A 142 0.94 -0.78 -5.13
CA GLY A 142 1.51 -0.68 -3.79
C GLY A 142 2.81 -1.47 -3.64
N LEU A 143 3.08 -2.00 -2.44
CA LEU A 143 4.30 -2.75 -2.15
C LEU A 143 4.41 -3.97 -3.07
N VAL A 144 5.54 -4.10 -3.77
CA VAL A 144 5.82 -5.24 -4.66
C VAL A 144 7.05 -6.03 -4.24
N ARG A 145 7.98 -5.41 -3.51
CA ARG A 145 9.16 -6.06 -2.95
C ARG A 145 9.59 -5.35 -1.67
N GLU A 146 10.07 -6.11 -0.71
CA GLU A 146 10.79 -5.62 0.45
C GLU A 146 12.01 -6.50 0.69
N GLU A 147 13.13 -5.89 1.01
CA GLU A 147 14.39 -6.54 1.31
C GLU A 147 14.84 -6.09 2.68
N TRP A 148 15.33 -7.03 3.48
CA TRP A 148 16.00 -6.77 4.74
C TRP A 148 17.41 -7.36 4.65
N ALA A 149 18.39 -6.58 5.06
CA ALA A 149 19.78 -6.97 5.13
C ALA A 149 20.38 -6.39 6.42
N GLY A 150 20.78 -7.28 7.32
CA GLY A 150 21.48 -6.93 8.56
C GLY A 150 22.07 -8.16 9.22
N GLU A 151 22.74 -7.96 10.35
CA GLU A 151 23.40 -9.04 11.09
C GLU A 151 22.41 -10.08 11.62
N SER A 152 21.22 -9.62 12.02
CA SER A 152 20.19 -10.46 12.64
C SER A 152 19.21 -11.05 11.63
N ARG A 153 19.09 -10.43 10.45
CA ARG A 153 18.04 -10.74 9.49
C ARG A 153 18.48 -10.49 8.06
N ASN A 154 18.36 -11.51 7.24
CA ASN A 154 18.42 -11.37 5.79
C ASN A 154 17.18 -12.00 5.18
N SER A 155 16.30 -11.21 4.57
CA SER A 155 15.06 -11.75 4.02
C SER A 155 14.52 -10.93 2.86
N VAL A 156 13.70 -11.56 2.02
CA VAL A 156 13.03 -10.90 0.89
C VAL A 156 11.55 -11.23 0.92
N LEU A 157 10.70 -10.22 0.87
CA LEU A 157 9.28 -10.34 0.57
C LEU A 157 9.08 -9.92 -0.89
N SER A 158 8.53 -10.80 -1.71
CA SER A 158 8.27 -10.55 -3.13
C SER A 158 6.80 -10.78 -3.45
N LEU A 159 6.19 -9.86 -4.20
CA LEU A 159 4.86 -10.08 -4.76
C LEU A 159 4.89 -11.30 -5.68
N ALA A 160 3.89 -12.16 -5.50
CA ALA A 160 3.75 -13.47 -6.13
C ALA A 160 2.48 -13.58 -6.99
N ASP A 161 1.44 -12.83 -6.65
CA ASP A 161 0.20 -12.70 -7.44
C ASP A 161 -0.60 -11.50 -6.92
N TRP A 162 -1.53 -10.99 -7.71
CA TRP A 162 -2.48 -9.98 -7.25
C TRP A 162 -3.82 -10.08 -7.98
N ARG A 163 -4.90 -9.84 -7.24
CA ARG A 163 -6.27 -9.81 -7.73
C ARG A 163 -6.86 -8.47 -7.38
N ILE A 164 -7.07 -7.64 -8.38
CA ILE A 164 -7.78 -6.38 -8.24
C ILE A 164 -9.18 -6.60 -8.81
N PRO A 165 -10.26 -6.40 -8.03
CA PRO A 165 -11.60 -6.49 -8.56
C PRO A 165 -11.73 -5.56 -9.76
N ARG A 166 -12.23 -6.07 -10.89
CA ARG A 166 -12.63 -5.19 -11.99
C ARG A 166 -13.63 -4.20 -11.40
N GLN A 167 -13.33 -2.91 -11.48
CA GLN A 167 -14.29 -1.86 -11.15
C GLN A 167 -15.37 -1.80 -12.24
N GLU A 168 -16.14 -2.88 -12.42
CA GLU A 168 -17.31 -2.86 -13.27
C GLU A 168 -18.42 -2.11 -12.54
N LYS A 169 -18.61 -0.84 -12.91
CA LYS A 169 -19.90 -0.13 -12.84
C LYS A 169 -20.53 0.20 -11.47
N THR A 170 -19.84 0.16 -10.34
CA THR A 170 -20.45 0.69 -9.08
C THR A 170 -20.69 2.20 -9.13
N LEU A 171 -19.88 2.95 -9.91
CA LEU A 171 -20.11 4.37 -10.17
C LEU A 171 -21.39 4.65 -10.98
N LYS A 172 -21.83 3.74 -11.86
CA LYS A 172 -23.09 3.91 -12.60
C LYS A 172 -24.30 3.75 -11.67
N ARG A 173 -24.25 2.88 -10.66
CA ARG A 173 -25.37 2.75 -9.71
C ARG A 173 -25.48 3.96 -8.79
N GLN A 174 -24.36 4.46 -8.24
CA GLN A 174 -24.38 5.63 -7.36
C GLN A 174 -24.78 6.94 -8.08
N LEU A 175 -24.38 7.12 -9.35
CA LEU A 175 -24.81 8.28 -10.15
C LEU A 175 -26.28 8.17 -10.60
N THR A 176 -26.80 6.95 -10.83
CA THR A 176 -28.22 6.77 -11.20
C THR A 176 -29.13 7.04 -10.00
N THR A 177 -28.74 6.62 -8.80
CA THR A 177 -29.52 6.86 -7.57
C THR A 177 -29.53 8.35 -7.19
N LYS A 178 -28.42 9.08 -7.33
CA LYS A 178 -28.42 10.55 -7.14
C LYS A 178 -29.29 11.28 -8.15
N ARG A 179 -29.29 10.86 -9.43
CA ARG A 179 -30.12 11.48 -10.48
C ARG A 179 -31.63 11.23 -10.27
N LEU A 180 -32.01 10.05 -9.79
CA LEU A 180 -33.39 9.71 -9.43
C LEU A 180 -33.89 10.49 -8.20
N MET A 181 -33.06 10.65 -7.17
CA MET A 181 -33.43 11.42 -5.96
C MET A 181 -33.55 12.92 -6.23
N LEU A 182 -32.68 13.49 -7.08
CA LEU A 182 -32.76 14.89 -7.48
C LEU A 182 -33.98 15.17 -8.38
N SER A 183 -34.37 14.22 -9.25
CA SER A 183 -35.60 14.37 -10.05
C SER A 183 -36.89 14.25 -9.23
N ALA A 184 -36.88 13.43 -8.17
CA ALA A 184 -38.04 13.28 -7.28
C ALA A 184 -38.26 14.54 -6.41
N LYS A 185 -37.19 15.15 -5.90
CA LYS A 185 -37.28 16.43 -5.17
C LYS A 185 -37.73 17.59 -6.06
N ALA A 186 -37.27 17.66 -7.31
CA ALA A 186 -37.67 18.72 -8.23
C ALA A 186 -39.17 18.66 -8.61
N ARG A 187 -39.77 17.47 -8.71
CA ARG A 187 -41.21 17.33 -8.97
C ARG A 187 -42.07 17.71 -7.75
N ALA A 188 -41.67 17.31 -6.55
CA ALA A 188 -42.41 17.63 -5.33
C ALA A 188 -42.43 19.14 -4.98
N THR A 189 -41.58 19.97 -5.60
CA THR A 189 -41.55 21.43 -5.38
C THR A 189 -42.37 22.20 -6.42
N LEU A 190 -42.83 21.54 -7.49
CA LEU A 190 -43.67 22.15 -8.54
C LEU A 190 -45.17 21.86 -8.34
N ASP A 191 -45.51 20.89 -7.48
CA ASP A 191 -46.89 20.48 -7.18
C ASP A 191 -47.40 21.04 -5.82
N ALA A 192 -46.70 22.00 -5.22
CA ALA A 192 -47.05 22.69 -3.97
C ALA A 192 -47.16 24.20 -4.20
#